data_AF-A0A1F6GBV2-F1
#
_entry.id   AF-A0A1F6GBV2-F1
#
_cell.length_a   1.000
_cell.length_b   1.000
_cell.length_c   1.000
_cell.angle_alpha   90.00
_cell.angle_beta   90.00
_cell.angle_gamma   90.00
#
_symmetry.space_group_name_H-M   'P 1'
#
loop_
_entity.id
_entity.type
_entity.pdbx_description
1 polymer ?
#
loop_
_entity_poly.entity_id
_entity_poly.type
_entity_poly.pdbx_seq_one_letter_code
_entity_poly.pdbx_strand_id
1 'polypeptide(L)' 'MRGKIGDAPIGNRLKGKLLLQVEDKGRIWYVDFNGKKWEVTWVNLMGLFQKLALGITNADLEKIASGGLE' A
#
# COMPACT_ATOMS: atom_id res chain seq x y z
N MET A 1 -34.32 14.53 -9.79
CA MET A 1 -32.87 14.76 -10.02
C MET A 1 -32.10 14.03 -8.92
N ARG A 2 -31.31 13.01 -9.27
CA ARG A 2 -30.66 12.08 -8.32
C ARG A 2 -29.36 12.72 -7.83
N GLY A 3 -29.22 12.90 -6.51
CA GLY A 3 -28.04 13.49 -5.89
C GLY A 3 -26.78 12.68 -6.19
N LYS A 4 -25.74 13.36 -6.71
CA LYS A 4 -24.41 12.80 -6.87
C LYS A 4 -23.68 12.78 -5.52
N ILE A 5 -24.01 11.81 -4.69
CA ILE A 5 -23.17 11.39 -3.57
C ILE A 5 -22.20 10.35 -4.14
N GLY A 6 -20.95 10.73 -4.43
CA GLY A 6 -19.94 9.76 -4.88
C GLY A 6 -18.70 10.30 -5.58
N ASP A 7 -18.72 11.53 -6.12
CA ASP A 7 -17.61 12.07 -6.93
C ASP A 7 -16.50 12.71 -6.05
N ALA A 8 -16.11 12.07 -4.94
CA ALA A 8 -14.72 12.26 -4.52
C ALA A 8 -13.88 11.60 -5.65
N PRO A 9 -12.93 12.31 -6.29
CA PRO A 9 -12.07 11.69 -7.30
C PRO A 9 -11.53 10.41 -6.68
N ILE A 10 -11.69 9.25 -7.34
CA ILE A 10 -11.35 7.92 -6.81
C ILE A 10 -10.03 7.90 -6.02
N GLY A 11 -9.05 8.72 -6.43
CA GLY A 11 -7.80 8.95 -5.71
C GLY A 11 -7.95 9.32 -4.23
N ASN A 12 -8.95 10.11 -3.84
CA ASN A 12 -9.18 10.51 -2.45
C ASN A 12 -9.64 9.35 -1.55
N ARG A 13 -10.46 8.42 -2.08
CA ARG A 13 -10.90 7.25 -1.32
C ARG A 13 -9.80 6.20 -1.17
N LEU A 14 -8.88 6.14 -2.11
CA LEU A 14 -7.89 5.06 -2.22
C LEU A 14 -6.50 5.42 -1.70
N LYS A 15 -6.31 6.61 -1.10
CA LYS A 15 -5.04 7.05 -0.52
C LYS A 15 -4.44 5.99 0.42
N GLY A 16 -3.16 5.72 0.26
CA GLY A 16 -2.41 4.74 1.04
C GLY A 16 -2.67 3.27 0.65
N LYS A 17 -3.45 2.99 -0.39
CA LYS A 17 -3.75 1.61 -0.82
C LYS A 17 -2.83 1.16 -1.95
N LEU A 18 -2.52 -0.13 -1.94
CA LEU A 18 -2.05 -0.87 -3.11
C LEU A 18 -3.26 -1.41 -3.88
N LEU A 19 -3.29 -1.18 -5.18
CA LEU A 19 -4.35 -1.60 -6.08
C LEU A 19 -3.81 -2.64 -7.05
N LEU A 20 -4.58 -3.70 -7.29
CA LEU A 20 -4.29 -4.71 -8.30
C LEU A 20 -5.17 -4.47 -9.53
N GLN A 21 -4.54 -4.31 -10.69
CA GLN A 21 -5.24 -4.19 -11.97
C GLN A 21 -5.27 -5.55 -12.68
N VAL A 22 -6.35 -6.30 -12.46
CA VAL A 22 -6.48 -7.69 -12.94
C VAL A 22 -6.55 -7.77 -14.47
N GLU A 23 -7.28 -6.85 -15.10
CA GLU A 23 -7.47 -6.82 -16.56
C GLU A 23 -6.18 -6.54 -17.33
N ASP A 24 -5.15 -6.02 -16.66
CA ASP A 24 -3.87 -5.73 -17.29
C ASP A 24 -2.72 -6.42 -16.55
N LYS A 25 -2.65 -7.73 -16.78
CA LYS A 25 -1.55 -8.62 -16.39
C LYS A 25 -1.18 -8.54 -14.90
N GLY A 26 -2.11 -8.15 -14.04
CA GLY A 26 -1.88 -8.05 -12.60
C GLY A 26 -0.94 -6.91 -12.20
N ARG A 27 -0.89 -5.80 -12.96
CA ARG A 27 -0.12 -4.61 -12.55
C ARG A 27 -0.55 -4.09 -11.19
N ILE A 28 0.42 -3.56 -10.44
CA ILE A 28 0.20 -3.02 -9.10
C ILE A 28 0.39 -1.51 -9.11
N TRP A 29 -0.47 -0.80 -8.40
CA TRP A 29 -0.42 0.65 -8.23
C TRP A 29 -0.45 1.03 -6.75
N TYR A 30 0.37 1.98 -6.34
CA TYR A 30 0.24 2.65 -5.04
C TYR A 30 -0.42 4.01 -5.20
N VAL A 31 -1.43 4.32 -4.38
CA VAL A 31 -2.03 5.66 -4.34
C VAL A 31 -1.44 6.44 -3.18
N ASP A 32 -0.74 7.54 -3.45
CA ASP A 32 -0.17 8.36 -2.39
C ASP A 32 -1.24 9.19 -1.66
N PHE A 33 -0.84 9.87 -0.58
CA PHE A 33 -1.73 10.72 0.20
C PHE A 33 -2.17 12.01 -0.51
N ASN A 34 -1.59 12.32 -1.67
CA ASN A 34 -2.06 13.37 -2.59
C ASN A 34 -3.10 12.82 -3.59
N GLY A 35 -3.38 11.52 -3.58
CA GLY A 35 -4.34 10.85 -4.47
C GLY A 35 -3.73 10.46 -5.83
N LYS A 36 -2.41 10.58 -6.01
CA LYS A 36 -1.72 10.21 -7.25
C LYS A 36 -1.36 8.73 -7.25
N LYS A 37 -1.55 8.09 -8.40
CA LYS A 37 -1.15 6.69 -8.63
C LYS A 37 0.28 6.61 -9.13
N TRP A 38 1.04 5.69 -8.55
CA TRP A 38 2.39 5.33 -8.92
C TRP A 38 2.43 3.85 -9.25
N GLU A 39 2.96 3.49 -10.43
CA GLU A 39 3.12 2.08 -10.79
C GLU A 39 4.19 1.45 -9.89
N VAL A 40 3.90 0.25 -9.39
CA VAL A 40 4.83 -0.53 -8.57
C VAL A 40 5.49 -1.58 -9.44
N THR A 41 6.81 -1.53 -9.51
CA THR A 41 7.64 -2.46 -10.29
C THR A 41 8.72 -3.05 -9.39
N TRP A 42 9.38 -4.12 -9.82
CA TRP A 42 10.50 -4.70 -9.09
C TRP A 42 11.60 -3.70 -8.71
N VAL A 43 11.82 -2.68 -9.54
CA VAL A 43 12.85 -1.65 -9.33
C VAL A 43 12.51 -0.74 -8.15
N ASN A 44 11.22 -0.41 -7.94
CA ASN A 44 10.80 0.54 -6.91
C ASN A 44 10.14 -0.10 -5.68
N LEU A 45 9.84 -1.41 -5.74
CA LEU A 45 9.09 -2.14 -4.72
C LEU A 45 9.71 -1.99 -3.32
N MET A 46 11.01 -2.29 -3.19
CA MET A 46 11.71 -2.26 -1.91
C MET A 46 11.76 -0.85 -1.32
N GLY A 47 12.13 0.15 -2.14
CA GLY A 47 12.19 1.54 -1.71
C GLY A 47 10.81 2.09 -1.32
N LEU A 48 9.74 1.66 -2.00
CA LEU A 48 8.37 2.02 -1.63
C LEU A 48 8.01 1.44 -0.26
N PHE A 49 8.18 0.14 -0.05
CA PHE A 49 7.81 -0.49 1.23
C PHE A 49 8.62 0.05 2.40
N GLN A 50 9.91 0.31 2.22
CA GLN A 50 10.74 0.93 3.26
C GLN A 50 10.23 2.32 3.66
N LYS A 51 9.79 3.14 2.69
CA LYS A 51 9.25 4.48 2.96
C LYS A 51 7.89 4.45 3.65
N LEU A 52 7.09 3.42 3.42
CA LEU A 52 5.75 3.26 3.98
C LEU A 52 5.75 2.51 5.32
N ALA A 53 6.79 1.73 5.59
CA ALA A 53 6.94 1.01 6.83
C ALA A 53 7.16 1.99 8.00
N LEU A 54 6.49 1.74 9.11
CA LEU A 54 6.76 2.44 10.37
C LEU A 54 8.10 1.99 10.99
N GLY A 55 8.64 0.86 10.53
CA GLY A 55 9.77 0.17 11.14
C GLY A 55 9.38 -0.54 12.43
N ILE A 56 10.36 -1.18 13.06
CA ILE A 56 10.28 -1.76 14.40
C ILE A 56 11.62 -1.54 15.11
N THR A 57 11.59 -1.41 16.44
CA THR A 57 12.82 -1.33 17.23
C THR A 57 13.36 -2.73 17.55
N ASN A 58 14.61 -2.82 18.05
CA ASN A 58 15.13 -4.09 18.57
C ASN A 58 14.29 -4.61 19.76
N ALA A 59 13.77 -3.71 20.60
CA ALA A 59 12.86 -4.08 21.68
C ALA A 59 11.52 -4.63 21.18
N ASP A 60 11.05 -4.20 20.00
CA ASP A 60 9.87 -4.80 19.36
C ASP A 60 10.20 -6.16 18.73
N LEU A 61 11.40 -6.32 18.17
CA LEU A 61 11.89 -7.60 17.65
C LEU A 61 11.97 -8.67 18.75
N GLU A 62 12.45 -8.32 19.94
CA GLU A 62 12.57 -9.23 21.10
C GLU A 62 11.22 -9.80 21.59
N LYS A 63 10.10 -9.14 21.27
CA LYS A 63 8.74 -9.62 21.60
C LYS A 63 8.26 -10.75 20.68
N ILE A 64 8.92 -10.94 19.54
CA ILE A 64 8.58 -12.01 18.60
C ILE A 64 9.28 -13.28 19.12
N ALA A 65 8.50 -14.20 19.70
CA ALA A 65 9.04 -15.48 20.14
C ALA A 65 9.73 -16.16 18.96
N SER A 66 11.00 -16.53 19.14
CA SER A 66 11.65 -17.49 18.27
C SER A 66 10.90 -18.81 18.44
N GLY A 67 9.99 -19.14 17.52
CA GLY A 67 9.22 -20.37 17.60
C GLY A 67 10.19 -21.54 17.78
N GLY A 68 10.16 -22.17 18.95
CA GLY A 68 10.70 -23.51 19.12
C GLY A 68 9.83 -24.41 18.27
N LEU A 69 10.39 -24.96 17.20
CA LEU A 69 9.78 -26.08 16.51
C LEU A 69 9.89 -27.27 17.46
N GLU A 70 8.87 -27.47 18.30
CA GLU A 70 8.64 -28.76 18.97
C GLU A 70 8.06 -29.77 17.98
#